data_AF-A0A963JH45-F1
#
_entry.id   AF-A0A963JH45-F1
#
_cell.length_a   1.000
_cell.length_b   1.000
_cell.length_c   1.000
_cell.angle_alpha   90.00
_cell.angle_beta   90.00
_cell.angle_gamma   90.00
#
_symmetry.space_group_name_H-M   'P 1'
#
loop_
_entity.id
_entity.type
_entity.pdbx_description
1 polymer ?
#
loop_
_entity_poly.entity_id
_entity_poly.type
_entity_poly.pdbx_seq_one_letter_code
_entity_poly.pdbx_strand_id
1 'polypeptide(L)'
;MRPLQLFPLANLAASALFGAALLAAVPAYAQSGATGALGKGTGPIMTREELRACLKGQDDLNRRREQLQAESKWLDEEKAAIQAEQQALQGSRGSIQDVNAKVQEVNARRTEIAARIDDWNKRWQEFEGSNRKGPIAERQRKKLLDEQRELARENEAIDAEQAKVALPKDEVAAFNERAGSLEQRVKAWNERNARAAESSTKLTDERELWTIECGNRRYLTDDEKAIREGR
;
A
#
# COMPACT_ATOMS: atom_id res chain seq x y z
N MET A 1 -0.38 24.68 11.98
CA MET A 1 0.25 23.42 11.48
C MET A 1 -0.70 22.28 11.84
N ARG A 2 -1.26 21.57 10.85
CA ARG A 2 -2.17 20.44 11.12
C ARG A 2 -1.34 19.21 11.50
N PRO A 3 -1.75 18.43 12.52
CA PRO A 3 -1.05 17.22 12.92
C PRO A 3 -1.17 16.14 11.83
N LEU A 4 -0.04 15.55 11.45
CA LEU A 4 0.05 14.37 10.58
C LEU A 4 -0.60 13.19 11.32
N GLN A 5 -1.82 12.82 10.94
CA GLN A 5 -2.51 11.68 11.51
C GLN A 5 -1.83 10.38 11.06
N LEU A 6 -1.34 9.63 12.05
CA LEU A 6 -0.80 8.29 11.93
C LEU A 6 -1.96 7.30 11.79
N PHE A 7 -2.15 6.72 10.60
CA PHE A 7 -3.07 5.61 10.42
C PHE A 7 -2.34 4.26 10.55
N PRO A 8 -2.92 3.29 11.29
CA PRO A 8 -2.32 1.98 11.48
C PRO A 8 -2.42 1.14 10.20
N LEU A 9 -1.29 0.53 9.83
CA LEU A 9 -1.18 -0.42 8.73
C LEU A 9 -1.93 -1.71 9.09
N ALA A 10 -3.00 -2.00 8.35
CA ALA A 10 -3.75 -3.24 8.49
C ALA A 10 -2.93 -4.41 7.92
N ASN A 11 -2.68 -5.42 8.76
CA ASN A 11 -2.05 -6.67 8.39
C ASN A 11 -2.90 -7.41 7.36
N LEU A 12 -2.34 -7.66 6.16
CA LEU A 12 -2.93 -8.54 5.17
C LEU A 12 -2.51 -9.98 5.46
N ALA A 13 -3.45 -10.77 5.98
CA ALA A 13 -3.29 -12.19 6.24
C ALA A 13 -2.92 -12.96 4.97
N ALA A 14 -1.95 -13.85 5.12
CA ALA A 14 -1.48 -14.77 4.09
C ALA A 14 -2.38 -16.01 4.06
N SER A 15 -2.87 -16.38 2.87
CA SER A 15 -3.52 -17.66 2.62
C SER A 15 -2.72 -18.43 1.57
N ALA A 16 -2.48 -19.69 1.90
CA ALA A 16 -1.44 -20.54 1.34
C ALA A 16 -1.77 -21.15 -0.03
N LEU A 17 -0.69 -21.39 -0.77
CA LEU A 17 -0.57 -22.27 -1.94
C LEU A 17 -1.10 -23.68 -1.66
N PHE A 18 -1.79 -24.28 -2.65
CA PHE A 18 -1.63 -25.69 -2.98
C PHE A 18 -1.79 -25.91 -4.48
N GLY A 19 -0.78 -26.56 -5.06
CA GLY A 19 -0.76 -26.99 -6.45
C GLY A 19 -0.90 -28.49 -6.63
N ALA A 20 -0.68 -28.88 -7.89
CA ALA A 20 -0.45 -30.21 -8.46
C ALA A 20 -1.69 -31.03 -8.91
N ALA A 21 -1.89 -30.97 -10.24
CA ALA A 21 -1.87 -32.07 -11.21
C ALA A 21 -2.78 -33.30 -11.03
N LEU A 22 -3.60 -33.54 -12.06
CA LEU A 22 -3.87 -34.89 -12.57
C LEU A 22 -4.11 -34.83 -14.10
N LEU A 23 -3.13 -35.34 -14.84
CA LEU A 23 -3.30 -35.82 -16.21
C LEU A 23 -3.96 -37.20 -16.12
N ALA A 24 -5.13 -37.36 -16.73
CA ALA A 24 -5.76 -38.65 -16.95
C ALA A 24 -5.86 -38.92 -18.45
N ALA A 25 -5.41 -40.11 -18.84
CA ALA A 25 -5.36 -40.62 -20.19
C ALA A 25 -6.77 -40.83 -20.80
N VAL A 26 -6.86 -40.61 -22.12
CA VAL A 26 -8.05 -40.84 -22.94
C VAL A 26 -8.07 -42.31 -23.40
N PRO A 27 -9.14 -43.09 -23.15
CA PRO A 27 -9.43 -44.27 -23.95
C PRO A 27 -10.36 -43.94 -25.11
N ALA A 28 -10.07 -44.51 -26.28
CA ALA A 28 -10.86 -44.37 -27.50
C ALA A 28 -11.82 -45.57 -27.72
N TYR A 29 -12.91 -45.26 -28.41
CA TYR A 29 -13.91 -46.10 -29.10
C TYR A 29 -15.05 -46.78 -28.32
N ALA A 30 -16.19 -46.08 -28.35
CA ALA A 30 -17.54 -46.50 -28.75
C ALA A 30 -17.91 -48.00 -28.66
N GLN A 31 -18.70 -48.32 -27.64
CA GLN A 31 -19.75 -49.33 -27.72
C GLN A 31 -21.10 -48.61 -27.65
N SER A 32 -21.96 -48.82 -28.64
CA SER A 32 -23.36 -48.38 -28.58
C SER A 32 -24.03 -49.02 -27.36
N GLY A 33 -24.51 -48.18 -26.43
CA GLY A 33 -25.02 -48.61 -25.12
C GLY A 33 -24.04 -48.47 -23.96
N ALA A 34 -22.84 -47.93 -24.16
CA ALA A 34 -21.91 -47.63 -23.08
C ALA A 34 -22.39 -46.42 -22.25
N THR A 35 -22.48 -46.61 -20.94
CA THR A 35 -22.75 -45.52 -19.99
C THR A 35 -21.44 -44.92 -19.48
N GLY A 36 -21.33 -43.61 -19.57
CA GLY A 36 -20.27 -42.81 -18.95
C GLY A 36 -20.72 -42.23 -17.61
N ALA A 37 -19.79 -41.67 -16.86
CA ALA A 37 -20.09 -40.88 -15.67
C ALA A 37 -19.12 -39.70 -15.59
N LEU A 38 -19.61 -38.55 -15.10
CA LEU A 38 -18.77 -37.35 -14.90
C LEU A 38 -17.97 -37.42 -13.59
N GLY A 39 -18.09 -38.52 -12.84
CA GLY A 39 -17.59 -38.72 -11.48
C GLY A 39 -17.92 -40.14 -11.01
N LYS A 40 -18.41 -40.33 -9.78
CA LYS A 40 -18.59 -41.67 -9.18
C LYS A 40 -19.69 -42.53 -9.82
N GLY A 41 -20.54 -41.96 -10.68
CA GLY A 41 -21.51 -42.72 -11.48
C GLY A 41 -22.61 -43.40 -10.64
N THR A 42 -23.15 -42.68 -9.66
CA THR A 42 -24.25 -43.10 -8.78
C THR A 42 -25.55 -42.39 -9.17
N GLY A 43 -26.65 -43.15 -9.29
CA GLY A 43 -27.98 -42.61 -9.58
C GLY A 43 -28.48 -42.85 -11.01
N PRO A 44 -29.67 -42.34 -11.36
CA PRO A 44 -30.30 -42.56 -12.66
C PRO A 44 -29.49 -41.98 -13.83
N ILE A 45 -29.58 -42.62 -14.98
CA ILE A 45 -28.97 -42.13 -16.24
C ILE A 45 -29.61 -40.80 -16.61
N MET A 46 -28.79 -39.79 -16.89
CA MET A 46 -29.21 -38.48 -17.38
C MET A 46 -29.77 -38.60 -18.80
N THR A 47 -30.83 -37.83 -19.06
CA THR A 47 -31.30 -37.56 -20.41
C THR A 47 -30.30 -36.68 -21.15
N ARG A 48 -30.40 -36.66 -22.49
CA ARG A 48 -29.55 -35.83 -23.35
C ARG A 48 -29.61 -34.34 -22.99
N GLU A 49 -30.78 -33.80 -22.65
CA GLU A 49 -30.92 -32.39 -22.27
C GLU A 49 -30.28 -32.09 -20.90
N GLU A 50 -30.46 -32.98 -19.92
CA GLU A 50 -29.77 -32.86 -18.63
C GLU A 50 -28.25 -32.91 -18.81
N LEU A 51 -27.75 -33.84 -19.64
CA LEU A 51 -26.32 -33.93 -19.95
C LEU A 51 -25.80 -32.65 -20.61
N ARG A 52 -26.55 -32.06 -21.55
CA ARG A 52 -26.16 -30.81 -22.21
C ARG A 52 -26.08 -29.66 -21.20
N ALA A 53 -27.05 -29.55 -20.29
CA ALA A 53 -27.04 -28.57 -19.22
C ALA A 53 -25.83 -28.77 -18.28
N CYS A 54 -25.55 -30.01 -17.89
CA CYS A 54 -24.44 -30.36 -17.02
C CYS A 54 -23.08 -30.04 -17.63
N LEU A 55 -22.84 -30.38 -18.91
CA LEU A 55 -21.60 -30.05 -19.61
C LEU A 55 -21.42 -28.53 -19.75
N LYS A 56 -22.49 -27.81 -20.09
CA LYS A 56 -22.46 -26.34 -20.16
C LYS A 56 -22.13 -25.70 -18.80
N GLY A 57 -22.71 -26.22 -17.72
CA GLY A 57 -22.40 -25.78 -16.35
C GLY A 57 -20.94 -26.04 -15.98
N GLN A 58 -20.39 -27.18 -16.39
CA GLN A 58 -18.97 -27.49 -16.18
C GLN A 58 -18.04 -26.49 -16.89
N ASP A 59 -18.36 -26.16 -18.14
CA ASP A 59 -17.59 -25.19 -18.93
C ASP A 59 -17.65 -23.78 -18.31
N ASP A 60 -18.82 -23.35 -17.84
CA ASP A 60 -18.97 -22.06 -17.16
C ASP A 60 -18.16 -22.00 -15.85
N LEU A 61 -18.25 -23.04 -15.02
CA LEU A 61 -17.48 -23.16 -13.77
C LEU A 61 -15.96 -23.19 -14.02
N ASN A 62 -15.51 -23.79 -15.11
CA ASN A 62 -14.10 -23.78 -15.49
C ASN A 62 -13.65 -22.41 -15.98
N ARG A 63 -14.43 -21.76 -16.84
CA ARG A 63 -14.14 -20.40 -17.31
C ARG A 63 -14.06 -19.40 -16.16
N ARG A 64 -15.00 -19.45 -15.22
CA ARG A 64 -15.01 -18.58 -14.04
C ARG A 64 -13.85 -18.86 -13.10
N ARG A 65 -13.41 -20.12 -12.97
CA ARG A 65 -12.18 -20.46 -12.24
C ARG A 65 -10.96 -19.80 -12.88
N GLU A 66 -10.81 -19.90 -14.19
CA GLU A 66 -9.68 -19.30 -14.92
C GLU A 66 -9.68 -17.77 -14.77
N GLN A 67 -10.86 -17.14 -14.84
CA GLN A 67 -11.01 -15.71 -14.61
C GLN A 67 -10.57 -15.31 -13.19
N LEU A 68 -11.04 -16.01 -12.15
CA LEU A 68 -10.63 -15.74 -10.77
C LEU A 68 -9.14 -15.99 -10.53
N GLN A 69 -8.55 -17.00 -11.18
CA GLN A 69 -7.10 -17.23 -11.10
C GLN A 69 -6.31 -16.10 -11.75
N ALA A 70 -6.76 -15.56 -12.88
CA ALA A 70 -6.14 -14.40 -13.52
C ALA A 70 -6.28 -13.14 -12.65
N GLU A 71 -7.48 -12.92 -12.09
CA GLU A 71 -7.74 -11.80 -11.17
C GLU A 71 -6.89 -11.88 -9.91
N SER A 72 -6.73 -13.07 -9.32
CA SER A 72 -5.87 -13.29 -8.15
C SER A 72 -4.42 -12.90 -8.44
N LYS A 73 -3.86 -13.32 -9.58
CA LYS A 73 -2.48 -12.95 -9.95
C LYS A 73 -2.31 -11.45 -10.08
N TRP A 74 -3.27 -10.79 -10.72
CA TRP A 74 -3.24 -9.34 -10.87
C TRP A 74 -3.36 -8.62 -9.51
N LEU A 75 -4.20 -9.12 -8.60
CA LEU A 75 -4.32 -8.60 -7.24
C LEU A 75 -3.03 -8.80 -6.43
N ASP A 76 -2.32 -9.91 -6.61
CA ASP A 76 -1.03 -10.16 -5.96
C ASP A 76 0.06 -9.20 -6.47
N GLU A 77 0.12 -8.97 -7.78
CA GLU A 77 1.03 -7.99 -8.39
C GLU A 77 0.73 -6.56 -7.90
N GLU A 78 -0.54 -6.17 -7.87
CA GLU A 78 -0.94 -4.85 -7.37
C GLU A 78 -0.63 -4.70 -5.88
N LYS A 79 -0.84 -5.75 -5.07
CA LYS A 79 -0.48 -5.77 -3.64
C LYS A 79 1.02 -5.57 -3.45
N ALA A 80 1.85 -6.26 -4.23
CA ALA A 80 3.31 -6.09 -4.18
C ALA A 80 3.72 -4.65 -4.56
N ALA A 81 3.11 -4.08 -5.61
CA ALA A 81 3.36 -2.70 -6.00
C ALA A 81 2.95 -1.68 -4.92
N ILE A 82 1.78 -1.89 -4.29
CA ILE A 82 1.32 -1.08 -3.15
C ILE A 82 2.30 -1.16 -1.99
N GLN A 83 2.78 -2.36 -1.63
CA GLN A 83 3.73 -2.55 -0.54
C GLN A 83 5.08 -1.86 -0.82
N ALA A 84 5.60 -1.97 -2.04
CA ALA A 84 6.82 -1.29 -2.43
C ALA A 84 6.68 0.25 -2.32
N GLU A 85 5.54 0.79 -2.74
CA GLU A 85 5.29 2.23 -2.64
C GLU A 85 5.08 2.70 -1.20
N GLN A 86 4.43 1.89 -0.36
CA GLN A 86 4.33 2.15 1.09
C GLN A 86 5.71 2.26 1.74
N GLN A 87 6.63 1.34 1.41
CA GLN A 87 8.01 1.38 1.91
C GLN A 87 8.76 2.62 1.41
N ALA A 88 8.60 2.98 0.14
CA ALA A 88 9.20 4.19 -0.42
C ALA A 88 8.71 5.46 0.29
N LEU A 89 7.40 5.56 0.55
CA LEU A 89 6.82 6.70 1.28
C LEU A 89 7.28 6.75 2.74
N GLN A 90 7.50 5.62 3.41
CA GLN A 90 8.07 5.62 4.76
C GLN A 90 9.47 6.24 4.79
N GLY A 91 10.31 5.92 3.81
CA GLY A 91 11.62 6.56 3.64
C GLY A 91 11.53 8.07 3.42
N SER A 92 10.65 8.52 2.51
CA SER A 92 10.43 9.95 2.27
C SER A 92 9.87 10.68 3.49
N ARG A 93 8.99 10.03 4.26
CA ARG A 93 8.44 10.59 5.50
C ARG A 93 9.53 10.84 6.54
N GLY A 94 10.45 9.88 6.73
CA GLY A 94 11.59 10.04 7.63
C GLY A 94 12.44 11.25 7.25
N SER A 95 12.80 11.37 5.97
CA SER A 95 13.56 12.52 5.46
C SER A 95 12.85 13.86 5.71
N ILE A 96 11.55 13.95 5.44
CA ILE A 96 10.77 15.19 5.69
C ILE A 96 10.73 15.51 7.19
N GLN A 97 10.60 14.50 8.06
CA GLN A 97 10.62 14.68 9.51
C GLN A 97 11.97 15.16 10.01
N ASP A 98 13.07 14.61 9.49
CA ASP A 98 14.44 15.01 9.85
C ASP A 98 14.72 16.47 9.44
N VAL A 99 14.33 16.86 8.22
CA VAL A 99 14.46 18.26 7.78
C VAL A 99 13.59 19.17 8.65
N ASN A 100 12.35 18.78 8.95
CA ASN A 100 11.47 19.57 9.81
C ASN A 100 12.04 19.75 11.23
N ALA A 101 12.66 18.71 11.80
CA ALA A 101 13.33 18.78 13.10
C ALA A 101 14.50 19.78 13.07
N LYS A 102 15.34 19.73 12.03
CA LYS A 102 16.44 20.69 11.84
C LYS A 102 15.93 22.13 11.67
N VAL A 103 14.82 22.34 10.93
CA VAL A 103 14.18 23.66 10.81
C VAL A 103 13.75 24.18 12.18
N GLN A 104 13.16 23.33 13.02
CA GLN A 104 12.72 23.72 14.36
C GLN A 104 13.91 24.09 15.26
N GLU A 105 15.00 23.31 15.20
CA GLU A 105 16.23 23.56 15.95
C GLU A 105 16.86 24.91 15.57
N VAL A 106 17.02 25.17 14.27
CA VAL A 106 17.55 26.45 13.75
C VAL A 106 16.67 27.62 14.18
N ASN A 107 15.34 27.47 14.10
CA ASN A 107 14.41 28.52 14.55
C ASN A 107 14.49 28.78 16.07
N ALA A 108 14.66 27.74 16.88
CA ALA A 108 14.83 27.86 18.32
C ALA A 108 16.12 28.62 18.67
N ARG A 109 17.25 28.24 18.06
CA ARG A 109 18.53 28.94 18.23
C ARG A 109 18.48 30.38 17.75
N ARG A 110 17.75 30.66 16.66
CA ARG A 110 17.55 32.04 16.17
C ARG A 110 16.79 32.90 17.18
N THR A 111 15.79 32.32 17.83
CA THR A 111 15.02 32.99 18.90
C THR A 111 15.92 33.29 20.11
N GLU A 112 16.80 32.36 20.47
CA GLU A 112 17.77 32.54 21.55
C GLU A 112 18.78 33.65 21.25
N ILE A 113 19.37 33.67 20.05
CA ILE A 113 20.28 34.75 19.64
C ILE A 113 19.58 36.10 19.63
N ALA A 114 18.33 36.17 19.13
CA ALA A 114 17.56 37.40 19.15
C ALA A 114 17.37 37.92 20.58
N ALA A 115 17.07 37.04 21.55
CA ALA A 115 16.96 37.42 22.95
C ALA A 115 18.29 37.91 23.55
N ARG A 116 19.42 37.27 23.18
CA ARG A 116 20.76 37.71 23.61
C ARG A 116 21.16 39.07 23.01
N ILE A 117 20.79 39.33 21.75
CA ILE A 117 20.99 40.63 21.10
C ILE A 117 20.17 41.71 21.83
N ASP A 118 18.91 41.43 22.18
CA ASP A 118 18.08 42.36 22.94
C ASP A 118 18.64 42.65 24.34
N ASP A 119 19.12 41.62 25.05
CA ASP A 119 19.81 41.78 26.34
C ASP A 119 21.09 42.61 26.21
N TRP A 120 21.93 42.29 25.21
CA TRP A 120 23.14 43.06 24.92
C TRP A 120 22.82 44.53 24.61
N ASN A 121 21.79 44.80 23.80
CA ASN A 121 21.33 46.15 23.48
C ASN A 121 20.95 46.94 24.74
N LYS A 122 20.22 46.31 25.68
CA LYS A 122 19.86 46.93 26.97
C LYS A 122 21.10 47.24 27.80
N ARG A 123 22.01 46.27 27.96
CA ARG A 123 23.27 46.46 28.71
C ARG A 123 24.17 47.54 28.08
N TRP A 124 24.16 47.64 26.75
CA TRP A 124 24.88 48.70 26.03
C TRP A 124 24.28 50.08 26.31
N GLN A 125 22.94 50.22 26.22
CA GLN A 125 22.24 51.47 26.53
C GLN A 125 22.44 51.90 27.98
N GLU A 126 22.37 50.96 28.94
CA GLU A 126 22.65 51.24 30.35
C GLU A 126 24.10 51.68 30.57
N PHE A 127 25.06 51.04 29.89
CA PHE A 127 26.47 51.41 29.96
C PHE A 127 26.69 52.83 29.43
N GLU A 128 26.18 53.16 28.24
CA GLU A 128 26.28 54.50 27.66
C GLU A 128 25.56 55.56 28.50
N GLY A 129 24.34 55.27 28.97
CA GLY A 129 23.55 56.16 29.82
C GLY A 129 24.20 56.45 31.18
N SER A 130 24.99 55.50 31.71
CA SER A 130 25.70 55.69 32.98
C SER A 130 26.89 56.64 32.91
N ASN A 131 27.37 56.97 31.70
CA ASN A 131 28.49 57.88 31.41
C ASN A 131 29.74 57.64 32.28
N ARG A 132 29.99 56.38 32.67
CA ARG A 132 31.11 55.98 33.53
C ARG A 132 32.44 56.16 32.78
N LYS A 133 33.46 56.68 33.47
CA LYS A 133 34.80 56.93 32.90
C LYS A 133 35.89 56.24 33.71
N GLY A 134 37.04 56.03 33.08
CA GLY A 134 38.23 55.47 33.71
C GLY A 134 38.45 53.97 33.40
N PRO A 135 39.51 53.37 33.97
CA PRO A 135 40.00 52.04 33.57
C PRO A 135 39.00 50.89 33.72
N ILE A 136 38.06 50.99 34.68
CA ILE A 136 37.00 49.99 34.88
C ILE A 136 35.96 50.06 33.77
N ALA A 137 35.54 51.26 33.37
CA ALA A 137 34.58 51.48 32.31
C ALA A 137 35.13 51.01 30.95
N GLU A 138 36.42 51.24 30.69
CA GLU A 138 37.07 50.77 29.46
C GLU A 138 37.11 49.24 29.37
N ARG A 139 37.34 48.54 30.50
CA ARG A 139 37.26 47.07 30.54
C ARG A 139 35.85 46.56 30.24
N GLN A 140 34.83 47.20 30.81
CA GLN A 140 33.44 46.84 30.56
C GLN A 140 33.04 47.09 29.10
N ARG A 141 33.45 48.22 28.52
CA ARG A 141 33.26 48.54 27.10
C ARG A 141 33.87 47.47 26.21
N LYS A 142 35.12 47.07 26.48
CA LYS A 142 35.79 46.01 25.73
C LYS A 142 35.01 44.71 25.79
N LYS A 143 34.54 44.29 26.97
CA LYS A 143 33.73 43.08 27.14
C LYS A 143 32.46 43.12 26.28
N LEU A 144 31.73 44.25 26.29
CA LEU A 144 30.52 44.40 25.47
C LEU A 144 30.81 44.37 23.97
N LEU A 145 31.94 44.94 23.51
CA LEU A 145 32.36 44.86 22.11
C LEU A 145 32.86 43.47 21.70
N ASP A 146 33.44 42.71 22.63
CA ASP A 146 33.79 41.30 22.43
C ASP A 146 32.51 40.46 22.26
N GLU A 147 31.53 40.63 23.16
CA GLU A 147 30.21 39.98 23.09
C GLU A 147 29.45 40.35 21.80
N GLN A 148 29.51 41.61 21.36
CA GLN A 148 28.90 42.04 20.09
C GLN A 148 29.46 41.26 18.90
N ARG A 149 30.79 41.07 18.85
CA ARG A 149 31.44 40.34 17.77
C ARG A 149 31.11 38.85 17.80
N GLU A 150 30.95 38.28 18.99
CA GLU A 150 30.49 36.90 19.15
C GLU A 150 29.05 36.73 18.64
N LEU A 151 28.12 37.58 19.08
CA LEU A 151 26.73 37.57 18.62
C LEU A 151 26.61 37.74 17.11
N ALA A 152 27.42 38.63 16.50
CA ALA A 152 27.44 38.79 15.05
C ALA A 152 27.89 37.52 14.32
N ARG A 153 28.93 36.84 14.81
CA ARG A 153 29.41 35.57 14.24
C ARG A 153 28.39 34.46 14.38
N GLU A 154 27.77 34.33 15.56
CA GLU A 154 26.74 33.32 15.77
C GLU A 154 25.51 33.58 14.90
N ASN A 155 25.11 34.84 14.73
CA ASN A 155 23.99 35.20 13.87
C ASN A 155 24.28 34.86 12.39
N GLU A 156 25.48 35.18 11.90
CA GLU A 156 25.93 34.79 10.55
C GLU A 156 25.96 33.27 10.37
N ALA A 157 26.42 32.52 11.37
CA ALA A 157 26.42 31.07 11.35
C ALA A 157 25.00 30.48 11.27
N ILE A 158 24.05 31.00 12.05
CA ILE A 158 22.64 30.57 11.99
C ILE A 158 22.02 30.92 10.64
N ASP A 159 22.27 32.10 10.09
CA ASP A 159 21.75 32.49 8.78
C ASP A 159 22.29 31.55 7.67
N ALA A 160 23.56 31.15 7.75
CA ALA A 160 24.16 30.17 6.86
C ALA A 160 23.60 28.74 7.04
N GLU A 161 23.25 28.35 8.27
CA GLU A 161 22.55 27.08 8.55
C GLU A 161 21.12 27.11 8.02
N GLN A 162 20.38 28.21 8.22
CA GLN A 162 19.02 28.39 7.75
C GLN A 162 18.93 28.32 6.22
N ALA A 163 19.91 28.88 5.50
CA ALA A 163 19.99 28.79 4.05
C ALA A 163 20.15 27.34 3.54
N LYS A 164 20.68 26.43 4.37
CA LYS A 164 20.87 25.00 4.04
C LYS A 164 19.69 24.13 4.45
N VAL A 165 18.88 24.58 5.41
CA VAL A 165 17.77 23.83 5.99
C VAL A 165 16.46 24.56 5.68
N ALA A 166 16.09 24.58 4.40
CA ALA A 166 14.77 25.01 3.95
C ALA A 166 13.89 23.78 3.74
N LEU A 167 12.66 23.81 4.26
CA LEU A 167 11.70 22.75 4.02
C LEU A 167 11.29 22.78 2.53
N PRO A 168 11.53 21.73 1.74
CA PRO A 168 11.17 21.71 0.33
C PRO A 168 9.65 21.58 0.18
N LYS A 169 8.95 22.71 0.05
CA LYS A 169 7.47 22.77 -0.01
C LYS A 169 6.90 21.88 -1.11
N ASP A 170 7.56 21.84 -2.25
CA ASP A 170 7.15 21.04 -3.41
C ASP A 170 7.30 19.54 -3.13
N GLU A 171 8.35 19.13 -2.41
CA GLU A 171 8.52 17.72 -2.00
C GLU A 171 7.47 17.30 -0.99
N VAL A 172 7.10 18.18 -0.04
CA VAL A 172 6.02 17.91 0.91
C VAL A 172 4.66 17.81 0.21
N ALA A 173 4.39 18.69 -0.75
CA ALA A 173 3.18 18.63 -1.57
C ALA A 173 3.13 17.32 -2.38
N ALA A 174 4.22 16.98 -3.07
CA ALA A 174 4.34 15.74 -3.84
C ALA A 174 4.25 14.48 -2.96
N PHE A 175 4.76 14.53 -1.73
CA PHE A 175 4.60 13.45 -0.76
C PHE A 175 3.13 13.26 -0.37
N ASN A 176 2.42 14.35 -0.04
CA ASN A 176 1.01 14.29 0.35
C ASN A 176 0.13 13.78 -0.79
N GLU A 177 0.40 14.21 -2.03
CA GLU A 177 -0.30 13.74 -3.22
C GLU A 177 -0.10 12.23 -3.43
N ARG A 178 1.15 11.76 -3.39
CA ARG A 178 1.46 10.33 -3.51
C ARG A 178 0.83 9.51 -2.40
N ALA A 179 0.90 9.99 -1.16
CA ALA A 179 0.25 9.32 -0.02
C ALA A 179 -1.27 9.19 -0.22
N GLY A 180 -1.94 10.26 -0.67
CA GLY A 180 -3.37 10.23 -0.95
C GLY A 180 -3.73 9.31 -2.11
N SER A 181 -2.94 9.30 -3.19
CA SER A 181 -3.13 8.37 -4.31
C SER A 181 -2.98 6.91 -3.89
N LEU A 182 -1.95 6.61 -3.09
CA LEU A 182 -1.72 5.27 -2.56
C LEU A 182 -2.86 4.81 -1.65
N GLU A 183 -3.40 5.67 -0.81
CA GLU A 183 -4.56 5.36 0.03
C GLU A 183 -5.79 4.97 -0.81
N GLN A 184 -6.07 5.72 -1.88
CA GLN A 184 -7.16 5.39 -2.80
C GLN A 184 -6.94 4.04 -3.48
N ARG A 185 -5.70 3.73 -3.88
CA ARG A 185 -5.35 2.44 -4.48
C ARG A 185 -5.49 1.28 -3.50
N VAL A 186 -5.06 1.46 -2.25
CA VAL A 186 -5.25 0.48 -1.17
C VAL A 186 -6.74 0.20 -0.96
N LYS A 187 -7.58 1.24 -0.91
CA LYS A 187 -9.03 1.09 -0.78
C LYS A 187 -9.61 0.32 -1.96
N ALA A 188 -9.28 0.71 -3.18
CA ALA A 188 -9.79 0.06 -4.39
C ALA A 188 -9.33 -1.40 -4.49
N TRP A 189 -8.07 -1.69 -4.11
CA TRP A 189 -7.54 -3.05 -4.02
C TRP A 189 -8.30 -3.89 -2.99
N ASN A 190 -8.55 -3.35 -1.78
CA ASN A 190 -9.31 -4.05 -0.75
C ASN A 190 -10.73 -4.39 -1.22
N GLU A 191 -11.41 -3.46 -1.90
CA GLU A 191 -12.74 -3.70 -2.46
C GLU A 191 -12.73 -4.79 -3.54
N ARG A 192 -11.74 -4.78 -4.45
CA ARG A 192 -11.60 -5.84 -5.46
C ARG A 192 -11.28 -7.19 -4.82
N ASN A 193 -10.35 -7.22 -3.87
CA ASN A 193 -9.97 -8.43 -3.17
C ASN A 193 -11.15 -9.04 -2.41
N ALA A 194 -12.00 -8.22 -1.77
CA ALA A 194 -13.22 -8.69 -1.12
C ALA A 194 -14.21 -9.31 -2.12
N ARG A 195 -14.42 -8.68 -3.28
CA ARG A 195 -15.28 -9.22 -4.35
C ARG A 195 -14.74 -10.54 -4.93
N ALA A 196 -13.43 -10.63 -5.13
CA ALA A 196 -12.78 -11.85 -5.61
C ALA A 196 -12.93 -13.00 -4.59
N ALA A 197 -12.78 -12.70 -3.30
CA ALA A 197 -13.00 -13.68 -2.22
C ALA A 197 -14.45 -14.18 -2.19
N GLU A 198 -15.44 -13.28 -2.27
CA GLU A 198 -16.86 -13.66 -2.35
C GLU A 198 -17.15 -14.53 -3.58
N SER A 199 -16.60 -14.16 -4.73
CA SER A 199 -16.77 -14.90 -5.99
C SER A 199 -16.13 -16.29 -5.93
N SER A 200 -15.00 -16.42 -5.23
CA SER A 200 -14.34 -17.71 -4.99
C SER A 200 -15.19 -18.63 -4.10
N THR A 201 -15.82 -18.09 -3.05
CA THR A 201 -16.74 -18.86 -2.20
C THR A 201 -17.94 -19.34 -3.01
N LYS A 202 -18.61 -18.44 -3.75
CA LYS A 202 -19.76 -18.81 -4.61
C LYS A 202 -19.39 -19.87 -5.64
N LEU A 203 -18.22 -19.75 -6.28
CA LEU A 203 -17.75 -20.74 -7.26
C LEU A 203 -17.53 -22.11 -6.61
N THR A 204 -17.10 -22.14 -5.35
CA THR A 204 -16.92 -23.39 -4.59
C THR A 204 -18.27 -24.04 -4.31
N ASP A 205 -19.24 -23.27 -3.81
CA ASP A 205 -20.59 -23.75 -3.53
C ASP A 205 -21.29 -24.27 -4.80
N GLU A 206 -21.19 -23.52 -5.90
CA GLU A 206 -21.77 -23.92 -7.19
C GLU A 206 -21.09 -25.17 -7.77
N ARG A 207 -19.78 -25.32 -7.57
CA ARG A 207 -19.06 -26.54 -7.98
C ARG A 207 -19.50 -27.74 -7.17
N GLU A 208 -19.73 -27.57 -5.87
CA GLU A 208 -20.27 -28.63 -5.01
C GLU A 208 -21.67 -29.02 -5.47
N LEU A 209 -22.55 -28.05 -5.69
CA LEU A 209 -23.89 -28.27 -6.21
C LEU A 209 -23.87 -29.00 -7.57
N TRP A 210 -23.06 -28.52 -8.51
CA TRP A 210 -22.86 -29.19 -9.80
C TRP A 210 -22.35 -30.62 -9.63
N THR A 211 -21.46 -30.88 -8.67
CA THR A 211 -20.97 -32.24 -8.40
C THR A 211 -22.10 -33.16 -7.91
N ILE A 212 -22.98 -32.64 -7.06
CA ILE A 212 -24.15 -33.37 -6.55
C ILE A 212 -25.16 -33.64 -7.66
N GLU A 213 -25.53 -32.61 -8.44
CA GLU A 213 -26.60 -32.66 -9.44
C GLU A 213 -26.18 -33.32 -10.76
N CYS A 214 -24.92 -33.15 -11.15
CA CYS A 214 -24.40 -33.57 -12.45
C CYS A 214 -23.20 -34.52 -12.31
N GLY A 215 -22.20 -34.13 -11.53
CA GLY A 215 -20.90 -34.80 -11.47
C GLY A 215 -20.98 -36.28 -11.06
N ASN A 216 -21.94 -36.64 -10.20
CA ASN A 216 -22.09 -38.01 -9.76
C ASN A 216 -23.02 -38.87 -10.63
N ARG A 217 -23.75 -38.31 -11.61
CA ARG A 217 -24.73 -39.06 -12.41
C ARG A 217 -24.10 -39.77 -13.61
N ARG A 218 -24.74 -40.85 -14.05
CA ARG A 218 -24.40 -41.58 -15.27
C ARG A 218 -25.04 -40.93 -16.50
N TYR A 219 -24.46 -41.10 -17.67
CA TYR A 219 -25.03 -40.65 -18.94
C TYR A 219 -24.73 -41.64 -20.08
N LEU A 220 -25.45 -41.53 -21.19
CA LEU A 220 -25.14 -42.31 -22.40
C LEU A 220 -24.02 -41.63 -23.18
N THR A 221 -22.95 -42.36 -23.46
CA THR A 221 -21.79 -41.80 -24.20
C THR A 221 -22.15 -41.33 -25.62
N ASP A 222 -23.16 -41.96 -26.23
CA ASP A 222 -23.71 -41.54 -27.53
C ASP A 222 -24.36 -40.14 -27.46
N ASP A 223 -25.03 -39.81 -26.34
CA ASP A 223 -25.62 -38.49 -26.10
C ASP A 223 -24.53 -37.44 -25.90
N GLU A 224 -23.47 -37.76 -25.17
CA GLU A 224 -22.32 -36.86 -24.99
C GLU A 224 -21.69 -36.51 -26.34
N LYS A 225 -21.43 -37.54 -27.17
CA LYS A 225 -20.86 -37.35 -28.50
C LYS A 225 -21.77 -36.50 -29.38
N ALA A 226 -23.08 -36.76 -29.38
CA ALA A 226 -24.04 -35.96 -30.12
C ALA A 226 -24.02 -34.49 -29.70
N ILE A 227 -23.99 -34.20 -28.39
CA ILE A 227 -23.93 -32.85 -27.85
C ILE A 227 -22.62 -32.15 -28.24
N ARG A 228 -21.48 -32.83 -28.13
CA ARG A 228 -20.17 -32.27 -28.52
C ARG A 228 -20.06 -31.97 -30.01
N GLU A 229 -20.76 -32.74 -30.84
CA GLU A 229 -20.88 -32.50 -32.30
C GLU A 229 -21.95 -31.44 -32.65
N GLY A 230 -22.58 -30.81 -31.66
CA GLY A 230 -23.56 -29.73 -31.85
C GLY A 230 -24.96 -30.22 -32.24
N ARG A 231 -25.29 -31.49 -31.99
CA ARG A 231 -26.58 -32.11 -32.28
C ARG A 231 -27.47 -32.25 -31.04
#